data_AF-A0A946WRL5-F1
#
_entry.id   AF-A0A946WRL5-F1
#
_cell.length_a   1.000
_cell.length_b   1.000
_cell.length_c   1.000
_cell.angle_alpha   90.00
_cell.angle_beta   90.00
_cell.angle_gamma   90.00
#
_symmetry.space_group_name_H-M   'P 1'
#
loop_
_entity.id
_entity.type
_entity.pdbx_description
1 polymer ?
#
loop_
_entity_poly.entity_id
_entity_poly.type
_entity_poly.pdbx_seq_one_letter_code
_entity_poly.pdbx_strand_id
1 'polypeptide(L)'
;MNRFKGIINIFSLCVLFFILLSTGCGQSGGNSETDATSANSDSASKVGELSLSLTDATTDAFKAVYVTIHEIHVASVESDQAAWLTVSSPNKTYNLLELVNGELAQLGVTELEVGQYSQLRLVLGEAPDNGTNILGENHPYGNYIVDKNDDSHALSTTSGEARGIKLAHDFSVEQGQTTKLILDFDALKSVVIAGKSGNWILRPNIKVLDPPTLSTINGTVTHSGNASPLEGVLVSVHDTSTLDHSRVKASTITNASGDYTILVSPGTYTVSASLHGYQVGHTEVTIESDENPSHDFSLNPVLTGTLEGVVVVINGEDEQIIDIRVIQILQSDQGESKIEIASINIANGGTYSVQLPVGEFWISANAYGANDSEFNVMTTIMEGSATLLDIELEVQGDNDQAQNDRQEAICHKGDDISVSTSSVSAHLFHGDSLGRCNDEEGSGEDDNNEDGDDVEDQNNTKKETICHKGKTISISKSAVSAHIGHGDVVGSCESHTDSDGDGLADDVDNCPNDSNEQQSDIDGDGIGDQCD
;
A
#
# COMPACT_ATOMS: atom_id res chain seq x y z
N MET A 1 14.54 58.52 9.68
CA MET A 1 14.88 58.94 8.29
C MET A 1 14.39 57.84 7.35
N ASN A 2 13.52 58.10 6.35
CA ASN A 2 13.86 58.59 4.99
C ASN A 2 14.91 57.69 4.28
N ARG A 3 14.72 57.06 3.09
CA ARG A 3 13.60 56.77 2.15
C ARG A 3 13.98 55.46 1.35
N PHE A 4 13.33 54.93 0.28
CA PHE A 4 12.23 55.35 -0.61
C PHE A 4 11.72 54.13 -1.44
N LYS A 5 10.38 54.00 -1.65
CA LYS A 5 9.63 53.41 -2.81
C LYS A 5 10.00 52.01 -3.40
N GLY A 6 9.09 51.13 -3.83
CA GLY A 6 7.62 51.20 -3.95
C GLY A 6 7.14 51.07 -5.42
N ILE A 7 6.40 50.00 -5.74
CA ILE A 7 5.74 49.74 -7.04
C ILE A 7 4.26 49.37 -6.78
N ILE A 8 3.35 49.72 -7.69
CA ILE A 8 1.90 49.75 -7.51
C ILE A 8 1.18 48.99 -8.63
N ASN A 9 0.08 48.30 -8.27
CA ASN A 9 -0.89 47.68 -9.19
C ASN A 9 -1.54 48.67 -10.17
N ILE A 10 -1.52 48.37 -11.48
CA ILE A 10 -2.50 48.87 -12.45
C ILE A 10 -2.75 47.78 -13.52
N PHE A 11 -3.99 47.32 -13.65
CA PHE A 11 -4.50 46.79 -14.92
C PHE A 11 -5.84 47.47 -15.22
N SER A 12 -5.97 48.07 -16.41
CA SER A 12 -7.05 49.01 -16.73
C SER A 12 -7.64 48.77 -18.12
N LEU A 13 -8.89 48.33 -18.12
CA LEU A 13 -9.99 48.64 -19.05
C LEU A 13 -9.65 49.33 -20.40
N CYS A 14 -9.93 48.65 -21.52
CA CYS A 14 -10.17 49.20 -22.86
C CYS A 14 -11.18 48.27 -23.59
N VAL A 15 -12.47 48.58 -23.66
CA VAL A 15 -13.20 49.50 -24.57
C VAL A 15 -13.39 48.96 -26.00
N LEU A 16 -14.66 48.70 -26.36
CA LEU A 16 -15.14 48.40 -27.73
C LEU A 16 -15.05 49.64 -28.63
N PHE A 17 -14.75 49.45 -29.94
CA PHE A 17 -15.62 49.88 -31.06
C PHE A 17 -15.03 49.51 -32.45
N PHE A 18 -15.83 48.92 -33.34
CA PHE A 18 -16.04 49.44 -34.71
C PHE A 18 -17.29 48.83 -35.38
N ILE A 19 -17.77 49.47 -36.45
CA ILE A 19 -19.16 49.44 -36.93
C ILE A 19 -19.34 48.81 -38.33
N LEU A 20 -20.54 48.25 -38.54
CA LEU A 20 -21.34 47.96 -39.77
C LEU A 20 -20.85 48.52 -41.15
N LEU A 21 -21.24 48.03 -42.34
CA LEU A 21 -22.54 47.49 -42.81
C LEU A 21 -22.39 46.93 -44.26
N SER A 22 -23.19 45.96 -44.70
CA SER A 22 -24.05 46.12 -45.90
C SER A 22 -24.87 44.86 -46.24
N THR A 23 -26.15 45.06 -46.52
CA THR A 23 -27.06 44.08 -47.13
C THR A 23 -27.09 44.30 -48.66
N GLY A 24 -27.07 43.21 -49.44
CA GLY A 24 -27.35 43.22 -50.87
C GLY A 24 -28.49 42.24 -51.20
N CYS A 25 -29.45 42.66 -52.03
CA CYS A 25 -30.61 41.85 -52.42
C CYS A 25 -30.79 41.95 -53.94
N GLY A 26 -31.08 40.83 -54.64
CA GLY A 26 -31.07 40.79 -56.11
C GLY A 26 -31.61 39.53 -56.80
N GLN A 27 -32.93 39.48 -56.98
CA GLN A 27 -33.65 39.13 -58.22
C GLN A 27 -33.39 37.79 -58.98
N SER A 28 -34.35 36.86 -58.84
CA SER A 28 -35.07 36.05 -59.87
C SER A 28 -34.40 35.60 -61.20
N GLY A 29 -34.44 34.28 -61.47
CA GLY A 29 -34.33 33.65 -62.80
C GLY A 29 -34.40 32.11 -62.70
N GLY A 30 -35.14 31.42 -63.58
CA GLY A 30 -35.43 29.98 -63.44
C GLY A 30 -34.99 29.07 -64.61
N ASN A 31 -34.85 27.77 -64.29
CA ASN A 31 -34.70 26.57 -65.14
C ASN A 31 -33.64 26.54 -66.27
N SER A 32 -32.61 25.68 -66.10
CA SER A 32 -32.48 24.44 -66.90
C SER A 32 -31.42 23.50 -66.27
N GLU A 33 -31.53 22.20 -66.53
CA GLU A 33 -30.63 21.17 -66.00
C GLU A 33 -29.21 21.27 -66.59
N THR A 34 -28.20 20.98 -65.78
CA THR A 34 -27.03 20.20 -66.22
C THR A 34 -26.38 19.50 -65.03
N ASP A 35 -26.02 18.25 -65.23
CA ASP A 35 -25.50 17.33 -64.22
C ASP A 35 -24.04 17.67 -63.87
N ALA A 36 -23.74 17.82 -62.58
CA ALA A 36 -22.39 18.00 -62.06
C ALA A 36 -22.34 17.58 -60.58
N THR A 37 -22.02 16.32 -60.35
CA THR A 37 -21.79 15.73 -59.04
C THR A 37 -20.57 16.35 -58.35
N SER A 38 -20.79 17.04 -57.23
CA SER A 38 -19.74 17.38 -56.27
C SER A 38 -20.33 17.55 -54.86
N ALA A 39 -20.61 16.41 -54.22
CA ALA A 39 -20.80 16.40 -52.77
C ALA A 39 -19.44 16.64 -52.09
N ASN A 40 -19.14 17.90 -51.75
CA ASN A 40 -18.06 18.19 -50.81
C ASN A 40 -18.66 18.29 -49.41
N SER A 41 -18.90 17.12 -48.81
CA SER A 41 -19.18 17.02 -47.38
C SER A 41 -17.86 17.20 -46.63
N ASP A 42 -17.55 18.45 -46.27
CA ASP A 42 -16.58 18.73 -45.21
C ASP A 42 -17.20 18.29 -43.87
N SER A 43 -17.21 16.97 -43.67
CA SER A 43 -17.40 16.33 -42.37
C SER A 43 -16.14 16.59 -41.55
N ALA A 44 -15.96 17.83 -41.09
CA ALA A 44 -14.95 18.14 -40.08
C ALA A 44 -15.18 17.19 -38.90
N SER A 45 -14.16 16.39 -38.55
CA SER A 45 -14.29 15.46 -37.44
C SER A 45 -14.66 16.24 -36.20
N LYS A 46 -15.67 15.74 -35.48
CA LYS A 46 -16.12 16.38 -34.25
C LYS A 46 -15.11 16.02 -33.18
N VAL A 47 -14.37 17.01 -32.70
CA VAL A 47 -13.39 16.83 -31.63
C VAL A 47 -13.88 17.39 -30.31
N GLY A 48 -13.44 16.75 -29.22
CA GLY A 48 -13.35 17.31 -27.88
C GLY A 48 -11.91 17.28 -27.40
N GLU A 49 -11.68 17.66 -26.14
CA GLU A 49 -10.35 17.69 -25.53
C GLU A 49 -10.28 16.66 -24.39
N LEU A 50 -9.18 15.92 -24.29
CA LEU A 50 -8.84 15.09 -23.14
C LEU A 50 -7.67 15.71 -22.39
N SER A 51 -7.84 15.95 -21.09
CA SER A 51 -6.81 16.42 -20.17
C SER A 51 -6.50 15.35 -19.13
N LEU A 52 -5.23 14.93 -19.04
CA LEU A 52 -4.75 13.90 -18.13
C LEU A 52 -3.85 14.51 -17.05
N SER A 53 -4.01 14.06 -15.80
CA SER A 53 -3.16 14.42 -14.67
C SER A 53 -2.78 13.20 -13.82
N LEU A 54 -1.73 13.33 -13.01
CA LEU A 54 -1.22 12.34 -12.06
C LEU A 54 -1.31 12.89 -10.63
N THR A 55 -1.70 12.04 -9.69
CA THR A 55 -1.70 12.27 -8.23
C THR A 55 -1.30 10.97 -7.52
N ASP A 56 -1.00 11.02 -6.23
CA ASP A 56 -0.57 9.87 -5.43
C ASP A 56 -1.41 9.66 -4.15
N ALA A 57 -1.91 8.45 -3.96
CA ALA A 57 -2.40 7.91 -2.70
C ALA A 57 -1.21 7.34 -1.93
N THR A 58 -0.76 8.09 -0.92
CA THR A 58 0.64 8.10 -0.54
C THR A 58 1.03 7.25 0.68
N THR A 59 2.32 7.24 0.97
CA THR A 59 2.97 6.54 2.10
C THR A 59 4.07 7.39 2.76
N ASP A 60 4.25 7.21 4.07
CA ASP A 60 5.38 7.72 4.82
C ASP A 60 6.57 6.72 4.88
N ALA A 61 6.52 5.57 4.21
CA ALA A 61 7.56 4.53 4.25
C ALA A 61 8.86 4.92 3.56
N PHE A 62 8.81 5.74 2.50
CA PHE A 62 9.96 6.13 1.68
C PHE A 62 10.28 7.64 1.82
N LYS A 63 11.41 8.11 1.29
CA LYS A 63 11.69 9.55 1.11
C LYS A 63 11.25 10.05 -0.27
N ALA A 64 11.32 9.20 -1.28
CA ALA A 64 10.78 9.45 -2.61
C ALA A 64 10.44 8.14 -3.32
N VAL A 65 9.45 8.19 -4.22
CA VAL A 65 9.11 7.09 -5.14
C VAL A 65 9.10 7.69 -6.55
N TYR A 66 10.09 7.34 -7.36
CA TYR A 66 10.25 7.86 -8.70
C TYR A 66 9.70 6.89 -9.74
N VAL A 67 8.83 7.39 -10.62
CA VAL A 67 8.38 6.69 -11.83
C VAL A 67 8.57 7.58 -13.05
N THR A 68 9.01 6.99 -14.16
CA THR A 68 9.09 7.69 -15.44
C THR A 68 7.91 7.33 -16.30
N ILE A 69 7.11 8.33 -16.69
CA ILE A 69 6.01 8.13 -17.63
C ILE A 69 6.54 8.37 -19.05
N HIS A 70 6.55 7.31 -19.87
CA HIS A 70 7.01 7.37 -21.25
C HIS A 70 5.89 7.81 -22.19
N GLU A 71 4.80 7.05 -22.24
CA GLU A 71 3.63 7.31 -23.10
C GLU A 71 2.31 6.96 -22.40
N ILE A 72 1.23 7.56 -22.91
CA ILE A 72 -0.15 7.24 -22.52
C ILE A 72 -0.96 7.03 -23.80
N HIS A 73 -1.74 5.96 -23.83
CA HIS A 73 -2.65 5.65 -24.94
C HIS A 73 -4.09 5.47 -24.44
N VAL A 74 -5.05 5.65 -25.34
CA VAL A 74 -6.47 5.33 -25.13
C VAL A 74 -6.98 4.40 -26.22
N ALA A 75 -8.08 3.69 -25.97
CA ALA A 75 -8.77 2.89 -26.97
C ALA A 75 -10.28 3.17 -27.00
N SER A 76 -10.82 3.35 -28.20
CA SER A 76 -12.26 3.51 -28.44
C SER A 76 -13.01 2.18 -28.41
N VAL A 77 -14.28 2.23 -27.98
CA VAL A 77 -15.20 1.09 -27.95
C VAL A 77 -15.63 0.65 -29.37
N GLU A 78 -15.56 1.52 -30.38
CA GLU A 78 -16.21 1.30 -31.68
C GLU A 78 -15.44 0.43 -32.69
N SER A 79 -14.39 -0.28 -32.27
CA SER A 79 -13.57 -1.12 -33.18
C SER A 79 -13.36 -2.54 -32.66
N ASP A 80 -13.73 -3.55 -33.46
CA ASP A 80 -13.48 -4.99 -33.20
C ASP A 80 -11.98 -5.33 -33.05
N GLN A 81 -11.10 -4.41 -33.41
CA GLN A 81 -9.70 -4.37 -33.02
C GLN A 81 -9.40 -3.00 -32.44
N ALA A 82 -9.45 -2.89 -31.10
CA ALA A 82 -9.15 -1.69 -30.34
C ALA A 82 -7.81 -1.06 -30.76
N ALA A 83 -7.88 -0.04 -31.61
CA ALA A 83 -6.71 0.70 -32.07
C ALA A 83 -6.25 1.65 -30.96
N TRP A 84 -5.05 1.43 -30.44
CA TRP A 84 -4.45 2.29 -29.42
C TRP A 84 -4.00 3.61 -30.04
N LEU A 85 -4.54 4.72 -29.54
CA LEU A 85 -4.15 6.08 -29.91
C LEU A 85 -3.28 6.66 -28.80
N THR A 86 -2.04 7.05 -29.11
CA THR A 86 -1.19 7.80 -28.17
C THR A 86 -1.77 9.20 -27.95
N VAL A 87 -2.01 9.54 -26.68
CA VAL A 87 -2.60 10.82 -26.23
C VAL A 87 -1.61 11.70 -25.47
N SER A 88 -0.51 11.14 -24.98
CA SER A 88 0.64 11.89 -24.47
C SER A 88 1.91 11.04 -24.55
N SER A 89 3.06 11.69 -24.71
CA SER A 89 4.40 11.08 -24.67
C SER A 89 5.35 11.97 -23.85
N PRO A 90 5.12 12.14 -22.53
CA PRO A 90 5.84 13.15 -21.75
C PRO A 90 7.32 12.81 -21.52
N ASN A 91 7.67 11.51 -21.50
CA ASN A 91 9.01 11.00 -21.20
C ASN A 91 9.68 11.73 -20.02
N LYS A 92 8.95 11.81 -18.90
CA LYS A 92 9.30 12.60 -17.72
C LYS A 92 9.27 11.75 -16.46
N THR A 93 10.21 11.99 -15.57
CA THR A 93 10.32 11.36 -14.25
C THR A 93 9.56 12.20 -13.21
N TYR A 94 8.75 11.55 -12.37
CA TYR A 94 7.92 12.17 -11.34
C TYR A 94 8.23 11.54 -9.99
N ASN A 95 8.39 12.35 -8.95
CA ASN A 95 8.33 11.88 -7.56
C ASN A 95 6.85 11.79 -7.16
N LEU A 96 6.33 10.60 -6.92
CA LEU A 96 4.93 10.40 -6.56
C LEU A 96 4.59 11.06 -5.22
N LEU A 97 5.52 11.03 -4.25
CA LEU A 97 5.32 11.60 -2.92
C LEU A 97 5.28 13.15 -2.91
N GLU A 98 5.52 13.81 -4.06
CA GLU A 98 5.26 15.25 -4.25
C GLU A 98 3.85 15.54 -4.80
N LEU A 99 3.10 14.52 -5.25
CA LEU A 99 1.80 14.65 -5.92
C LEU A 99 0.63 14.32 -5.00
N VAL A 100 0.78 14.73 -3.74
CA VAL A 100 -0.13 14.46 -2.61
C VAL A 100 -0.85 15.75 -2.21
N ASN A 101 -1.77 15.68 -1.25
CA ASN A 101 -2.42 16.87 -0.67
C ASN A 101 -3.18 17.72 -1.71
N GLY A 102 -3.76 17.06 -2.71
CA GLY A 102 -4.47 17.69 -3.82
C GLY A 102 -3.58 18.24 -4.95
N GLU A 103 -2.25 18.07 -4.90
CA GLU A 103 -1.35 18.46 -5.99
C GLU A 103 -1.50 17.53 -7.20
N LEU A 104 -1.62 18.13 -8.40
CA LEU A 104 -1.85 17.42 -9.66
C LEU A 104 -0.76 17.74 -10.68
N ALA A 105 -0.01 16.73 -11.12
CA ALA A 105 0.92 16.88 -12.22
C ALA A 105 0.22 16.65 -13.57
N GLN A 106 0.22 17.66 -14.45
CA GLN A 106 -0.34 17.51 -15.79
C GLN A 106 0.51 16.53 -16.63
N LEU A 107 -0.13 15.48 -17.14
CA LEU A 107 0.48 14.46 -18.02
C LEU A 107 0.35 14.80 -19.50
N GLY A 108 -0.70 15.54 -19.87
CA GLY A 108 -0.91 15.99 -21.24
C GLY A 108 -2.32 16.52 -21.48
N VAL A 109 -2.49 17.21 -22.61
CA VAL A 109 -3.78 17.65 -23.16
C VAL A 109 -3.76 17.39 -24.66
N THR A 110 -4.79 16.74 -25.20
CA THR A 110 -4.92 16.46 -26.63
C THR A 110 -6.35 16.62 -27.11
N GLU A 111 -6.53 16.97 -28.38
CA GLU A 111 -7.81 16.76 -29.05
C GLU A 111 -8.04 15.26 -29.30
N LEU A 112 -9.29 14.83 -29.17
CA LEU A 112 -9.76 13.47 -29.47
C LEU A 112 -11.06 13.53 -30.26
N GLU A 113 -11.31 12.52 -31.10
CA GLU A 113 -12.61 12.39 -31.77
C GLU A 113 -13.72 12.11 -30.75
N VAL A 114 -14.88 12.72 -30.96
CA VAL A 114 -16.08 12.55 -30.15
C VAL A 114 -16.55 11.10 -30.23
N GLY A 115 -16.64 10.45 -29.08
CA GLY A 115 -16.95 9.02 -29.00
C GLY A 115 -16.83 8.47 -27.58
N GLN A 116 -16.96 7.16 -27.47
CA GLN A 116 -16.80 6.41 -26.22
C GLN A 116 -15.45 5.68 -26.21
N TYR A 117 -14.80 5.72 -25.07
CA TYR A 117 -13.50 5.11 -24.77
C TYR A 117 -13.65 4.29 -23.49
N SER A 118 -12.96 3.16 -23.39
CA SER A 118 -13.12 2.21 -22.25
C SER A 118 -11.81 1.82 -21.57
N GLN A 119 -10.68 2.21 -22.15
CA GLN A 119 -9.37 1.73 -21.74
C GLN A 119 -8.33 2.82 -21.95
N LEU A 120 -7.49 3.00 -20.92
CA LEU A 120 -6.23 3.72 -21.01
C LEU A 120 -5.07 2.70 -20.90
N ARG A 121 -3.89 3.10 -21.36
CA ARG A 121 -2.64 2.39 -21.14
C ARG A 121 -1.55 3.38 -20.75
N LEU A 122 -0.95 3.18 -19.59
CA LEU A 122 0.21 3.93 -19.11
C LEU A 122 1.49 3.13 -19.40
N VAL A 123 2.43 3.69 -20.15
CA VAL A 123 3.72 3.07 -20.43
C VAL A 123 4.79 3.73 -19.56
N LEU A 124 5.46 2.95 -18.72
CA LEU A 124 6.59 3.41 -17.93
C LEU A 124 7.89 3.40 -18.75
N GLY A 125 8.78 4.34 -18.48
CA GLY A 125 10.10 4.43 -19.10
C GLY A 125 11.12 3.56 -18.36
N GLU A 126 11.98 2.86 -19.11
CA GLU A 126 13.13 2.14 -18.57
C GLU A 126 14.27 3.10 -18.17
N ALA A 127 14.42 4.21 -18.89
CA ALA A 127 15.39 5.27 -18.62
C ALA A 127 14.67 6.53 -18.08
N PRO A 128 15.29 7.26 -17.13
CA PRO A 128 14.71 8.49 -16.60
C PRO A 128 14.90 9.67 -17.56
N ASP A 129 14.33 10.82 -17.21
CA ASP A 129 14.69 12.08 -17.82
C ASP A 129 16.04 12.63 -17.32
N ASN A 130 16.41 13.84 -17.76
CA ASN A 130 17.68 14.49 -17.40
C ASN A 130 17.58 15.37 -16.13
N GLY A 131 16.55 15.16 -15.31
CA GLY A 131 16.31 15.84 -14.04
C GLY A 131 17.20 15.31 -12.90
N THR A 132 16.93 15.84 -11.71
CA THR A 132 17.63 15.45 -10.47
C THR A 132 16.64 15.00 -9.41
N ASN A 133 17.07 14.05 -8.59
CA ASN A 133 16.33 13.53 -7.44
C ASN A 133 16.36 14.49 -6.23
N ILE A 134 15.65 14.13 -5.16
CA ILE A 134 15.63 14.88 -3.88
C ILE A 134 17.00 15.03 -3.22
N LEU A 135 17.99 14.20 -3.57
CA LEU A 135 19.36 14.26 -3.07
C LEU A 135 20.23 15.25 -3.89
N GLY A 136 19.69 15.82 -4.97
CA GLY A 136 20.40 16.72 -5.88
C GLY A 136 21.26 16.01 -6.93
N GLU A 137 21.10 14.70 -7.09
CA GLU A 137 21.83 13.86 -8.04
C GLU A 137 20.97 13.55 -9.28
N ASN A 138 21.60 13.24 -10.41
CA ASN A 138 20.86 12.76 -11.59
C ASN A 138 20.11 11.46 -11.26
N HIS A 139 18.93 11.25 -11.82
CA HIS A 139 18.17 10.01 -11.64
C HIS A 139 19.00 8.76 -12.05
N PRO A 140 19.25 7.80 -11.15
CA PRO A 140 20.07 6.62 -11.45
C PRO A 140 19.34 5.57 -12.30
N TYR A 141 18.00 5.51 -12.21
CA TYR A 141 17.14 4.52 -12.86
C TYR A 141 15.85 5.17 -13.36
N GLY A 142 15.14 4.55 -14.31
CA GLY A 142 13.84 5.05 -14.79
C GLY A 142 12.74 5.00 -13.72
N ASN A 143 12.74 3.95 -12.88
CA ASN A 143 11.81 3.79 -11.77
C ASN A 143 12.59 3.26 -10.55
N TYR A 144 12.49 3.91 -9.40
CA TYR A 144 13.25 3.58 -8.19
C TYR A 144 12.66 4.26 -6.95
N ILE A 145 12.99 3.78 -5.75
CA ILE A 145 12.72 4.49 -4.49
C ILE A 145 13.99 5.10 -3.91
N VAL A 146 13.83 6.13 -3.08
CA VAL A 146 14.84 6.56 -2.10
C VAL A 146 14.32 6.19 -0.73
N ASP A 147 15.04 5.35 0.01
CA ASP A 147 14.63 4.90 1.33
C ASP A 147 14.91 5.94 2.43
N LYS A 148 14.68 5.59 3.70
CA LYS A 148 14.92 6.52 4.82
C LYS A 148 16.40 6.79 5.10
N ASN A 149 17.32 5.97 4.59
CA ASN A 149 18.77 6.11 4.74
C ASN A 149 19.43 6.91 3.60
N ASP A 150 18.64 7.41 2.64
CA ASP A 150 19.07 8.05 1.39
C ASP A 150 19.65 7.06 0.34
N ASP A 151 19.48 5.75 0.52
CA ASP A 151 19.87 4.75 -0.48
C ASP A 151 18.82 4.63 -1.59
N SER A 152 19.30 4.51 -2.84
CA SER A 152 18.45 4.44 -4.05
C SER A 152 18.32 3.02 -4.58
N HIS A 153 17.10 2.46 -4.52
CA HIS A 153 16.82 1.07 -4.90
C HIS A 153 16.01 1.02 -6.20
N ALA A 154 16.58 0.42 -7.25
CA ALA A 154 15.93 0.28 -8.56
C ALA A 154 14.69 -0.61 -8.48
N LEU A 155 13.60 -0.22 -9.12
CA LEU A 155 12.38 -1.01 -9.18
C LEU A 155 12.26 -1.75 -10.53
N SER A 156 12.23 -3.09 -10.49
CA SER A 156 11.91 -3.91 -11.66
C SER A 156 10.40 -4.03 -11.86
N THR A 157 9.90 -3.82 -13.07
CA THR A 157 8.50 -4.11 -13.43
C THR A 157 8.35 -5.57 -13.85
N THR A 158 7.16 -6.15 -13.67
CA THR A 158 6.91 -7.51 -14.18
C THR A 158 6.80 -7.51 -15.70
N SER A 159 7.05 -8.66 -16.34
CA SER A 159 7.11 -8.78 -17.81
C SER A 159 5.80 -8.44 -18.56
N GLY A 160 4.68 -8.31 -17.84
CA GLY A 160 3.41 -7.80 -18.38
C GLY A 160 3.36 -6.27 -18.42
N GLU A 161 3.82 -5.60 -17.36
CA GLU A 161 3.74 -4.15 -17.15
C GLU A 161 4.71 -3.38 -18.05
N ALA A 162 5.84 -3.99 -18.42
CA ALA A 162 6.78 -3.48 -19.42
C ALA A 162 6.16 -3.23 -20.82
N ARG A 163 4.95 -3.76 -21.10
CA ARG A 163 4.18 -3.49 -22.34
C ARG A 163 3.12 -2.38 -22.19
N GLY A 164 3.10 -1.73 -21.02
CA GLY A 164 2.15 -0.71 -20.59
C GLY A 164 1.03 -1.28 -19.73
N ILE A 165 0.82 -0.64 -18.57
CA ILE A 165 -0.22 -0.94 -17.59
C ILE A 165 -1.57 -0.58 -18.19
N LYS A 166 -2.48 -1.55 -18.27
CA LYS A 166 -3.84 -1.34 -18.80
C LYS A 166 -4.78 -0.90 -17.67
N LEU A 167 -5.42 0.25 -17.83
CA LEU A 167 -6.43 0.78 -16.92
C LEU A 167 -7.79 0.71 -17.62
N ALA A 168 -8.75 -0.02 -17.05
CA ALA A 168 -10.11 -0.07 -17.56
C ALA A 168 -10.92 1.07 -16.94
N HIS A 169 -11.42 1.99 -17.77
CA HIS A 169 -12.21 3.14 -17.34
C HIS A 169 -13.04 3.66 -18.52
N ASP A 170 -14.36 3.71 -18.36
CA ASP A 170 -15.28 4.17 -19.39
C ASP A 170 -15.43 5.70 -19.33
N PHE A 171 -15.16 6.39 -20.43
CA PHE A 171 -15.32 7.84 -20.54
C PHE A 171 -15.77 8.29 -21.94
N SER A 172 -16.51 9.39 -21.99
CA SER A 172 -16.93 10.05 -23.22
C SER A 172 -16.05 11.27 -23.54
N VAL A 173 -15.86 11.53 -24.83
CA VAL A 173 -15.35 12.81 -25.34
C VAL A 173 -16.50 13.51 -26.05
N GLU A 174 -16.86 14.72 -25.61
CA GLU A 174 -17.97 15.50 -26.16
C GLU A 174 -17.50 16.70 -26.99
N GLN A 175 -18.31 17.11 -27.98
CA GLN A 175 -17.90 18.10 -28.97
C GLN A 175 -17.59 19.46 -28.32
N GLY A 176 -16.34 19.88 -28.39
CA GLY A 176 -15.87 21.15 -27.81
C GLY A 176 -15.96 21.22 -26.29
N GLN A 177 -16.00 20.08 -25.59
CA GLN A 177 -15.84 19.99 -24.14
C GLN A 177 -14.46 19.40 -23.79
N THR A 178 -13.98 19.67 -22.57
CA THR A 178 -12.78 19.05 -22.00
C THR A 178 -13.17 17.94 -21.03
N THR A 179 -12.94 16.69 -21.41
CA THR A 179 -12.97 15.54 -20.48
C THR A 179 -11.68 15.55 -19.67
N LYS A 180 -11.79 15.42 -18.34
CA LYS A 180 -10.65 15.38 -17.42
C LYS A 180 -10.60 14.04 -16.73
N LEU A 181 -9.41 13.42 -16.67
CA LEU A 181 -9.16 12.21 -15.89
C LEU A 181 -7.92 12.42 -15.02
N ILE A 182 -7.97 11.93 -13.79
CA ILE A 182 -6.81 11.86 -12.90
C ILE A 182 -6.39 10.39 -12.79
N LEU A 183 -5.11 10.12 -12.98
CA LEU A 183 -4.49 8.85 -12.59
C LEU A 183 -4.04 8.98 -11.13
N ASP A 184 -4.71 8.26 -10.25
CA ASP A 184 -4.41 8.15 -8.81
C ASP A 184 -3.52 6.93 -8.62
N PHE A 185 -2.22 7.16 -8.48
CA PHE A 185 -1.21 6.12 -8.28
C PHE A 185 -1.13 5.82 -6.78
N ASP A 186 -1.16 4.56 -6.35
CA ASP A 186 -1.05 4.19 -4.93
C ASP A 186 0.39 3.72 -4.69
N ALA A 187 1.32 4.64 -4.40
CA ALA A 187 2.74 4.30 -4.22
C ALA A 187 2.97 3.25 -3.12
N LEU A 188 2.18 3.29 -2.04
CA LEU A 188 2.21 2.32 -0.95
C LEU A 188 1.99 0.88 -1.44
N LYS A 189 0.93 0.68 -2.24
CA LYS A 189 0.55 -0.64 -2.77
C LYS A 189 1.26 -0.99 -4.09
N SER A 190 2.12 -0.11 -4.59
CA SER A 190 2.85 -0.32 -5.85
C SER A 190 4.31 -0.74 -5.67
N VAL A 191 4.92 -0.44 -4.53
CA VAL A 191 6.32 -0.81 -4.25
C VAL A 191 6.34 -2.06 -3.38
N VAL A 192 6.97 -3.12 -3.88
CA VAL A 192 7.22 -4.36 -3.14
C VAL A 192 8.66 -4.35 -2.63
N ILE A 193 8.81 -4.46 -1.31
CA ILE A 193 10.10 -4.60 -0.62
C ILE A 193 10.75 -5.94 -1.02
N ALA A 194 12.06 -5.92 -1.22
CA ALA A 194 12.82 -7.09 -1.65
C ALA A 194 12.74 -8.27 -0.67
N GLY A 195 12.59 -9.47 -1.23
CA GLY A 195 12.64 -10.76 -0.54
C GLY A 195 13.99 -11.45 -0.71
N LYS A 196 14.00 -12.79 -0.71
CA LYS A 196 15.22 -13.62 -0.90
C LYS A 196 16.00 -13.29 -2.18
N SER A 197 15.31 -12.80 -3.21
CA SER A 197 15.93 -12.40 -4.49
C SER A 197 16.76 -11.11 -4.42
N GLY A 198 16.53 -10.26 -3.41
CA GLY A 198 17.09 -8.90 -3.36
C GLY A 198 16.48 -7.91 -4.36
N ASN A 199 15.50 -8.33 -5.17
CA ASN A 199 14.86 -7.49 -6.18
C ASN A 199 13.71 -6.68 -5.55
N TRP A 200 13.72 -5.36 -5.71
CA TRP A 200 12.57 -4.51 -5.43
C TRP A 200 11.66 -4.44 -6.66
N ILE A 201 10.35 -4.67 -6.49
CA ILE A 201 9.41 -4.80 -7.61
C ILE A 201 8.46 -3.59 -7.63
N LEU A 202 8.29 -2.98 -8.81
CA LEU A 202 7.22 -2.02 -9.07
C LEU A 202 6.05 -2.74 -9.73
N ARG A 203 4.92 -2.74 -9.04
CA ARG A 203 3.66 -3.33 -9.47
C ARG A 203 2.53 -2.29 -9.41
N PRO A 204 2.39 -1.42 -10.42
CA PRO A 204 1.56 -0.21 -10.32
C PRO A 204 0.09 -0.47 -10.02
N ASN A 205 -0.35 0.00 -8.85
CA ASN A 205 -1.74 0.08 -8.43
C ASN A 205 -2.25 1.49 -8.75
N ILE A 206 -3.08 1.63 -9.78
CA ILE A 206 -3.51 2.94 -10.30
C ILE A 206 -5.03 2.93 -10.49
N LYS A 207 -5.71 3.91 -9.90
CA LYS A 207 -7.13 4.19 -10.13
C LYS A 207 -7.25 5.31 -11.16
N VAL A 208 -8.35 5.32 -11.91
CA VAL A 208 -8.73 6.45 -12.77
C VAL A 208 -9.91 7.14 -12.10
N LEU A 209 -9.79 8.44 -11.84
CA LEU A 209 -10.81 9.23 -11.16
C LEU A 209 -11.38 10.28 -12.12
N ASP A 210 -12.70 10.50 -12.04
CA ASP A 210 -13.44 11.51 -12.82
C ASP A 210 -13.70 12.76 -11.96
N PRO A 211 -12.91 13.85 -12.10
CA PRO A 211 -13.02 15.03 -11.23
C PRO A 211 -14.42 15.65 -11.09
N PRO A 212 -15.30 15.66 -12.11
CA PRO A 212 -16.69 16.14 -11.96
C PRO A 212 -17.57 15.34 -10.98
N THR A 213 -17.11 14.16 -10.54
CA THR A 213 -17.81 13.29 -9.58
C THR A 213 -17.12 13.23 -8.21
N LEU A 214 -15.98 13.90 -8.06
CA LEU A 214 -15.21 13.95 -6.83
C LEU A 214 -15.58 15.17 -6.00
N SER A 215 -15.35 15.04 -4.71
CA SER A 215 -15.40 16.08 -3.70
C SER A 215 -14.12 16.01 -2.85
N THR A 216 -13.94 16.96 -1.94
CA THR A 216 -12.71 17.05 -1.12
C THR A 216 -13.01 16.83 0.37
N ILE A 217 -12.23 15.96 1.00
CA ILE A 217 -12.00 16.01 2.46
C ILE A 217 -10.79 16.90 2.68
N ASN A 218 -10.88 17.87 3.57
CA ASN A 218 -9.75 18.71 3.93
C ASN A 218 -9.76 19.05 5.43
N GLY A 219 -8.62 19.49 5.92
CA GLY A 219 -8.47 20.02 7.27
C GLY A 219 -7.03 20.16 7.69
N THR A 220 -6.82 20.32 8.98
CA THR A 220 -5.50 20.47 9.59
C THR A 220 -5.23 19.38 10.63
N VAL A 221 -3.98 18.94 10.75
CA VAL A 221 -3.54 18.08 11.85
C VAL A 221 -2.56 18.85 12.74
N THR A 222 -2.83 18.85 14.04
CA THR A 222 -2.06 19.60 15.03
C THR A 222 -1.70 18.76 16.24
N HIS A 223 -0.70 19.21 16.98
CA HIS A 223 -0.29 18.63 18.26
C HIS A 223 -1.23 19.08 19.38
N SER A 224 -1.86 18.12 20.05
CA SER A 224 -2.72 18.33 21.21
C SER A 224 -2.01 19.11 22.33
N GLY A 225 -2.69 20.11 22.88
CA GLY A 225 -2.19 20.93 23.99
C GLY A 225 -1.36 22.18 23.59
N ASN A 226 -0.83 22.26 22.36
CA ASN A 226 -0.14 23.48 21.88
C ASN A 226 -0.62 23.99 20.50
N ALA A 227 -1.42 23.20 19.76
CA ALA A 227 -1.95 23.52 18.43
C ALA A 227 -0.88 23.90 17.39
N SER A 228 0.36 23.41 17.55
CA SER A 228 1.37 23.48 16.50
C SER A 228 1.03 22.48 15.37
N PRO A 229 1.31 22.82 14.11
CA PRO A 229 1.03 21.93 12.98
C PRO A 229 1.91 20.68 13.00
N LEU A 230 1.37 19.57 12.51
CA LEU A 230 2.10 18.31 12.33
C LEU A 230 2.22 18.01 10.82
N GLU A 231 3.45 18.10 10.32
CA GLU A 231 3.85 17.66 8.99
C GLU A 231 4.08 16.13 8.97
N GLY A 232 3.89 15.48 7.81
CA GLY A 232 4.20 14.06 7.67
C GLY A 232 3.11 13.11 8.21
N VAL A 233 1.96 13.62 8.65
CA VAL A 233 0.85 12.78 9.14
C VAL A 233 0.19 12.10 7.95
N LEU A 234 0.15 10.77 7.95
CA LEU A 234 -0.63 9.99 7.01
C LEU A 234 -2.11 10.11 7.36
N VAL A 235 -2.91 10.70 6.48
CA VAL A 235 -4.36 10.80 6.60
C VAL A 235 -5.01 9.87 5.59
N SER A 236 -5.82 8.93 6.07
CA SER A 236 -6.40 7.84 5.28
C SER A 236 -7.92 7.82 5.36
N VAL A 237 -8.58 7.44 4.26
CA VAL A 237 -10.04 7.33 4.16
C VAL A 237 -10.43 5.86 4.02
N HIS A 238 -11.32 5.40 4.90
CA HIS A 238 -11.81 4.04 5.00
C HIS A 238 -13.32 3.98 4.72
N ASP A 239 -13.77 2.97 4.00
CA ASP A 239 -15.16 2.82 3.57
C ASP A 239 -16.01 2.16 4.68
N THR A 240 -17.09 2.82 5.12
CA THR A 240 -17.99 2.28 6.16
C THR A 240 -19.15 1.44 5.58
N SER A 241 -19.10 1.09 4.29
CA SER A 241 -20.15 0.32 3.61
C SER A 241 -19.73 -1.08 3.13
N THR A 242 -18.46 -1.45 3.27
CA THR A 242 -17.90 -2.74 2.82
C THR A 242 -17.59 -3.69 3.96
N LEU A 243 -17.91 -4.99 3.84
CA LEU A 243 -17.68 -6.00 4.90
C LEU A 243 -16.27 -5.97 5.54
N ASP A 244 -15.24 -5.60 4.77
CA ASP A 244 -13.95 -5.19 5.30
C ASP A 244 -13.87 -3.64 5.34
N HIS A 245 -14.30 -3.04 6.46
CA HIS A 245 -14.24 -1.59 6.69
C HIS A 245 -12.79 -1.06 6.85
N SER A 246 -11.78 -1.92 6.96
CA SER A 246 -10.42 -1.48 7.29
C SER A 246 -9.69 -0.83 6.11
N ARG A 247 -10.04 -1.19 4.87
CA ARG A 247 -9.22 -0.89 3.68
C ARG A 247 -9.18 0.59 3.33
N VAL A 248 -7.96 1.09 3.07
CA VAL A 248 -7.74 2.46 2.59
C VAL A 248 -8.24 2.64 1.15
N LYS A 249 -9.19 3.56 0.94
CA LYS A 249 -9.69 4.00 -0.37
C LYS A 249 -8.78 5.04 -1.02
N ALA A 250 -8.35 6.02 -0.23
CA ALA A 250 -7.49 7.13 -0.61
C ALA A 250 -6.71 7.60 0.63
N SER A 251 -5.52 8.14 0.42
CA SER A 251 -4.66 8.67 1.48
C SER A 251 -3.88 9.89 1.01
N THR A 252 -3.41 10.70 1.95
CA THR A 252 -2.48 11.81 1.72
C THR A 252 -1.55 11.98 2.92
N ILE A 253 -0.50 12.79 2.77
CA ILE A 253 0.29 13.29 3.89
C ILE A 253 0.04 14.80 4.11
N THR A 254 0.12 15.25 5.37
CA THR A 254 0.07 16.68 5.73
C THR A 254 1.35 17.43 5.33
N ASN A 255 1.17 18.68 4.90
CA ASN A 255 2.29 19.58 4.60
C ASN A 255 2.91 20.21 5.88
N ALA A 256 3.95 21.05 5.71
CA ALA A 256 4.60 21.82 6.79
C ALA A 256 3.66 22.72 7.65
N SER A 257 2.48 23.07 7.14
CA SER A 257 1.44 23.82 7.86
C SER A 257 0.42 22.91 8.56
N GLY A 258 0.56 21.59 8.44
CA GLY A 258 -0.39 20.59 8.93
C GLY A 258 -1.63 20.43 8.06
N ASP A 259 -1.74 21.12 6.92
CA ASP A 259 -2.93 21.02 6.05
C ASP A 259 -2.91 19.69 5.28
N TYR A 260 -4.09 19.09 5.08
CA TYR A 260 -4.30 17.95 4.20
C TYR A 260 -5.53 18.14 3.31
N THR A 261 -5.53 17.49 2.14
CA THR A 261 -6.63 17.44 1.17
C THR A 261 -6.64 16.07 0.49
N ILE A 262 -7.80 15.41 0.45
CA ILE A 262 -8.02 14.10 -0.19
C ILE A 262 -9.21 14.23 -1.16
N LEU A 263 -9.06 13.67 -2.36
CA LEU A 263 -10.14 13.57 -3.35
C LEU A 263 -10.88 12.23 -3.18
N VAL A 264 -12.20 12.30 -2.98
CA VAL A 264 -13.08 11.12 -2.85
C VAL A 264 -14.41 11.38 -3.54
N SER A 265 -15.15 10.33 -3.88
CA SER A 265 -16.56 10.47 -4.26
C SER A 265 -17.41 10.85 -3.03
N PRO A 266 -18.59 11.47 -3.21
CA PRO A 266 -19.57 11.65 -2.14
C PRO A 266 -19.96 10.31 -1.49
N GLY A 267 -20.04 10.27 -0.17
CA GLY A 267 -20.23 9.04 0.62
C GLY A 267 -19.91 9.24 2.10
N THR A 268 -20.17 8.21 2.92
CA THR A 268 -19.78 8.19 4.34
C THR A 268 -18.52 7.36 4.52
N TYR A 269 -17.60 7.86 5.33
CA TYR A 269 -16.26 7.30 5.51
C TYR A 269 -15.80 7.45 6.96
N THR A 270 -14.89 6.57 7.40
CA THR A 270 -14.02 6.86 8.54
C THR A 270 -12.74 7.49 8.00
N VAL A 271 -12.36 8.67 8.51
CA VAL A 271 -11.07 9.30 8.22
C VAL A 271 -10.17 9.08 9.43
N SER A 272 -8.97 8.57 9.21
CA SER A 272 -7.93 8.40 10.23
C SER A 272 -6.74 9.32 9.96
N ALA A 273 -6.02 9.69 11.02
CA ALA A 273 -4.80 10.49 10.99
C ALA A 273 -3.75 9.82 11.88
N SER A 274 -2.72 9.28 11.23
CA SER A 274 -1.65 8.49 11.85
C SER A 274 -0.30 9.19 11.68
N LEU A 275 0.47 9.26 12.76
CA LEU A 275 1.85 9.74 12.75
C LEU A 275 2.64 8.97 13.82
N HIS A 276 3.87 8.60 13.49
CA HIS A 276 4.82 7.99 14.44
C HIS A 276 4.87 8.80 15.75
N GLY A 277 4.70 8.13 16.88
CA GLY A 277 4.78 8.77 18.20
C GLY A 277 3.50 9.48 18.64
N TYR A 278 2.39 9.31 17.90
CA TYR A 278 1.09 9.89 18.21
C TYR A 278 -0.02 8.83 18.24
N GLN A 279 -1.01 9.03 19.12
CA GLN A 279 -2.26 8.27 19.09
C GLN A 279 -2.97 8.57 17.76
N VAL A 280 -3.36 7.51 17.05
CA VAL A 280 -4.15 7.63 15.82
C VAL A 280 -5.46 8.36 16.13
N GLY A 281 -5.67 9.49 15.46
CA GLY A 281 -6.95 10.21 15.46
C GLY A 281 -7.89 9.58 14.43
N HIS A 282 -9.18 9.56 14.70
CA HIS A 282 -10.18 9.13 13.72
C HIS A 282 -11.50 9.87 13.91
N THR A 283 -12.30 9.98 12.85
CA THR A 283 -13.67 10.49 12.88
C THR A 283 -14.47 9.93 11.72
N GLU A 284 -15.77 9.70 11.91
CA GLU A 284 -16.70 9.46 10.81
C GLU A 284 -17.06 10.79 10.15
N VAL A 285 -17.15 10.79 8.81
CA VAL A 285 -17.49 11.95 7.99
C VAL A 285 -18.48 11.54 6.90
N THR A 286 -19.39 12.43 6.54
CA THR A 286 -20.25 12.28 5.35
C THR A 286 -19.91 13.40 4.38
N ILE A 287 -19.51 13.02 3.18
CA ILE A 287 -19.03 13.89 2.13
C ILE A 287 -20.12 14.09 1.09
N GLU A 288 -20.52 15.35 0.90
CA GLU A 288 -21.50 15.80 -0.08
C GLU A 288 -20.79 16.39 -1.32
N SER A 289 -21.53 16.66 -2.39
CA SER A 289 -20.98 17.16 -3.67
C SER A 289 -20.53 18.63 -3.66
N ASP A 290 -21.01 19.44 -2.71
CA ASP A 290 -20.98 20.91 -2.84
C ASP A 290 -20.17 21.63 -1.75
N GLU A 291 -20.45 21.33 -0.47
CA GLU A 291 -19.90 22.03 0.70
C GLU A 291 -19.60 21.00 1.81
N ASN A 292 -18.32 20.77 2.08
CA ASN A 292 -17.86 19.91 3.16
C ASN A 292 -17.10 20.73 4.21
N PRO A 293 -17.36 20.53 5.51
CA PRO A 293 -16.64 21.23 6.57
C PRO A 293 -15.19 20.75 6.66
N SER A 294 -14.34 21.59 7.27
CA SER A 294 -12.98 21.19 7.66
C SER A 294 -13.05 20.09 8.73
N HIS A 295 -12.27 19.03 8.55
CA HIS A 295 -12.15 17.92 9.49
C HIS A 295 -10.78 17.95 10.16
N ASP A 296 -10.65 18.72 11.24
CA ASP A 296 -9.37 18.93 11.92
C ASP A 296 -9.08 17.83 12.96
N PHE A 297 -7.81 17.42 13.04
CA PHE A 297 -7.30 16.47 14.03
C PHE A 297 -6.34 17.15 15.02
N SER A 298 -6.39 16.69 16.28
CA SER A 298 -5.50 17.12 17.36
C SER A 298 -4.89 15.89 18.03
N LEU A 299 -3.72 15.45 17.56
CA LEU A 299 -3.11 14.20 17.97
C LEU A 299 -2.36 14.34 19.31
N ASN A 300 -2.47 13.33 20.18
CA ASN A 300 -1.75 13.27 21.44
C ASN A 300 -0.48 12.43 21.28
N PRO A 301 0.71 12.87 21.74
CA PRO A 301 1.89 12.03 21.76
C PRO A 301 1.66 10.76 22.59
N VAL A 302 2.18 9.65 22.11
CA VAL A 302 2.17 8.35 22.79
C VAL A 302 3.52 7.66 22.65
N LEU A 303 3.73 6.69 23.51
CA LEU A 303 4.87 5.78 23.43
C LEU A 303 4.68 4.83 22.24
N THR A 304 5.79 4.44 21.63
CA THR A 304 5.82 3.51 20.49
C THR A 304 6.63 2.27 20.81
N GLY A 305 6.38 1.21 20.06
CA GLY A 305 7.26 0.06 19.89
C GLY A 305 7.44 -0.23 18.40
N THR A 306 8.20 -1.28 18.10
CA THR A 306 8.41 -1.76 16.73
C THR A 306 7.75 -3.13 16.57
N LEU A 307 7.05 -3.36 15.48
CA LEU A 307 6.67 -4.69 15.01
C LEU A 307 7.63 -5.07 13.88
N GLU A 308 8.38 -6.15 14.02
CA GLU A 308 9.35 -6.59 13.02
C GLU A 308 9.42 -8.12 12.93
N GLY A 309 9.92 -8.63 11.81
CA GLY A 309 10.09 -10.06 11.57
C GLY A 309 10.27 -10.41 10.10
N VAL A 310 10.14 -11.69 9.77
CA VAL A 310 10.34 -12.24 8.42
C VAL A 310 9.01 -12.78 7.89
N VAL A 311 8.74 -12.59 6.59
CA VAL A 311 7.61 -13.24 5.90
C VAL A 311 8.11 -14.42 5.09
N VAL A 312 7.49 -15.58 5.25
CA VAL A 312 7.81 -16.80 4.50
C VAL A 312 6.53 -17.37 3.90
N VAL A 313 6.57 -17.66 2.59
CA VAL A 313 5.52 -18.40 1.89
C VAL A 313 6.03 -19.80 1.58
N ILE A 314 5.51 -20.81 2.27
CA ILE A 314 5.78 -22.22 2.03
C ILE A 314 5.24 -22.59 0.65
N ASN A 315 6.06 -23.28 -0.15
CA ASN A 315 5.81 -23.61 -1.56
C ASN A 315 5.59 -22.39 -2.48
N GLY A 316 5.82 -21.15 -2.00
CA GLY A 316 5.78 -19.94 -2.81
C GLY A 316 7.08 -19.69 -3.57
N GLU A 317 6.98 -18.99 -4.71
CA GLU A 317 8.13 -18.49 -5.47
C GLU A 317 8.91 -17.41 -4.69
N ASP A 318 10.17 -17.15 -5.04
CA ASP A 318 11.00 -16.12 -4.37
C ASP A 318 10.44 -14.69 -4.54
N GLU A 319 9.77 -14.43 -5.67
CA GLU A 319 9.11 -13.14 -5.98
C GLU A 319 7.60 -13.18 -5.70
N GLN A 320 7.11 -14.19 -4.96
CA GLN A 320 5.74 -14.22 -4.45
C GLN A 320 5.53 -13.02 -3.51
N ILE A 321 4.52 -12.20 -3.81
CA ILE A 321 4.22 -10.96 -3.08
C ILE A 321 3.27 -11.28 -1.93
N ILE A 322 3.49 -10.63 -0.79
CA ILE A 322 2.64 -10.66 0.40
C ILE A 322 2.26 -9.22 0.77
N ASP A 323 0.98 -8.97 0.97
CA ASP A 323 0.46 -7.73 1.59
C ASP A 323 0.24 -8.00 3.08
N ILE A 324 0.97 -7.31 3.95
CA ILE A 324 0.74 -7.28 5.40
C ILE A 324 -0.03 -6.00 5.71
N ARG A 325 -1.10 -6.10 6.50
CA ARG A 325 -1.90 -4.98 6.99
C ARG A 325 -1.88 -4.96 8.52
N VAL A 326 -1.57 -3.81 9.09
CA VAL A 326 -1.71 -3.53 10.52
C VAL A 326 -3.04 -2.83 10.73
N ILE A 327 -3.97 -3.52 11.40
CA ILE A 327 -5.34 -3.07 11.60
C ILE A 327 -5.55 -2.74 13.08
N GLN A 328 -5.91 -1.49 13.36
CA GLN A 328 -6.28 -1.06 14.72
C GLN A 328 -7.79 -1.26 14.93
N ILE A 329 -8.16 -1.85 16.05
CA ILE A 329 -9.56 -1.91 16.51
C ILE A 329 -9.87 -0.62 17.28
N LEU A 330 -10.96 0.03 16.89
CA LEU A 330 -11.50 1.25 17.48
C LEU A 330 -12.83 0.91 18.14
N GLN A 331 -12.88 1.03 19.47
CA GLN A 331 -14.10 0.89 20.25
C GLN A 331 -14.90 2.21 20.18
N SER A 332 -16.17 2.15 19.76
CA SER A 332 -17.07 3.30 19.68
C SER A 332 -18.41 3.03 20.35
N ASP A 333 -19.17 4.10 20.66
CA ASP A 333 -20.55 3.99 21.16
C ASP A 333 -21.51 3.29 20.18
N GLN A 334 -21.12 3.10 18.91
CA GLN A 334 -21.89 2.40 17.87
C GLN A 334 -21.41 0.95 17.64
N GLY A 335 -20.39 0.48 18.36
CA GLY A 335 -19.74 -0.82 18.17
C GLY A 335 -18.28 -0.71 17.74
N GLU A 336 -17.69 -1.84 17.35
CA GLU A 336 -16.31 -1.92 16.91
C GLU A 336 -16.15 -1.43 15.46
N SER A 337 -15.11 -0.64 15.22
CA SER A 337 -14.62 -0.27 13.89
C SER A 337 -13.18 -0.74 13.73
N LYS A 338 -12.76 -1.03 12.50
CA LYS A 338 -11.39 -1.45 12.18
C LYS A 338 -10.81 -0.50 11.14
N ILE A 339 -9.58 -0.03 11.34
CA ILE A 339 -8.86 0.82 10.38
C ILE A 339 -7.46 0.25 10.09
N GLU A 340 -7.08 0.20 8.83
CA GLU A 340 -5.71 -0.09 8.38
C GLU A 340 -4.82 1.12 8.66
N ILE A 341 -3.86 1.00 9.58
CA ILE A 341 -2.96 2.11 9.96
C ILE A 341 -1.57 2.00 9.33
N ALA A 342 -1.22 0.82 8.79
CA ALA A 342 -0.07 0.57 7.94
C ALA A 342 -0.34 -0.62 7.02
N SER A 343 0.24 -0.59 5.81
CA SER A 343 0.35 -1.74 4.90
C SER A 343 1.82 -1.88 4.48
N ILE A 344 2.25 -3.11 4.22
CA ILE A 344 3.61 -3.45 3.82
C ILE A 344 3.50 -4.49 2.70
N ASN A 345 3.96 -4.13 1.50
CA ASN A 345 4.06 -5.05 0.37
C ASN A 345 5.49 -5.59 0.32
N ILE A 346 5.67 -6.89 0.44
CA ILE A 346 6.98 -7.54 0.57
C ILE A 346 7.03 -8.85 -0.23
N ALA A 347 8.20 -9.18 -0.78
CA ALA A 347 8.40 -10.46 -1.46
C ALA A 347 8.87 -11.57 -0.48
N ASN A 348 8.66 -12.83 -0.87
CA ASN A 348 8.92 -14.02 -0.05
C ASN A 348 10.33 -14.04 0.58
N GLY A 349 10.39 -14.32 1.89
CA GLY A 349 11.59 -14.28 2.73
C GLY A 349 12.18 -12.89 2.97
N GLY A 350 11.43 -11.83 2.68
CA GLY A 350 11.79 -10.46 3.06
C GLY A 350 11.55 -10.21 4.55
N THR A 351 12.28 -9.24 5.08
CA THR A 351 12.17 -8.75 6.47
C THR A 351 11.37 -7.46 6.51
N TYR A 352 10.45 -7.32 7.46
CA TYR A 352 9.67 -6.10 7.66
C TYR A 352 9.91 -5.49 9.04
N SER A 353 9.75 -4.18 9.16
CA SER A 353 9.81 -3.43 10.42
C SER A 353 8.91 -2.20 10.31
N VAL A 354 7.94 -2.06 11.21
CA VAL A 354 7.03 -0.91 11.29
C VAL A 354 6.92 -0.42 12.73
N GLN A 355 7.03 0.88 12.94
CA GLN A 355 6.86 1.48 14.27
C GLN A 355 5.41 1.87 14.51
N LEU A 356 4.87 1.44 15.64
CA LEU A 356 3.45 1.53 15.98
C LEU A 356 3.28 2.14 17.38
N PRO A 357 2.15 2.83 17.66
CA PRO A 357 1.76 3.17 19.02
C PRO A 357 1.73 1.94 19.94
N VAL A 358 2.00 2.11 21.23
CA VAL A 358 1.77 1.06 22.23
C VAL A 358 0.28 0.73 22.28
N GLY A 359 -0.06 -0.55 22.12
CA GLY A 359 -1.44 -1.01 22.01
C GLY A 359 -1.57 -2.41 21.41
N GLU A 360 -2.80 -2.82 21.13
CA GLU A 360 -3.13 -4.10 20.48
C GLU A 360 -3.59 -3.86 19.04
N PHE A 361 -3.10 -4.69 18.12
CA PHE A 361 -3.38 -4.58 16.68
C PHE A 361 -3.61 -5.97 16.08
N TRP A 362 -4.51 -6.02 15.12
CA TRP A 362 -4.72 -7.19 14.30
C TRP A 362 -3.77 -7.14 13.09
N ILE A 363 -2.93 -8.15 12.95
CA ILE A 363 -2.02 -8.30 11.81
C ILE A 363 -2.66 -9.29 10.85
N SER A 364 -3.00 -8.82 9.65
CA SER A 364 -3.56 -9.62 8.55
C SER A 364 -2.52 -9.68 7.44
N ALA A 365 -2.17 -10.86 6.93
CA ALA A 365 -1.27 -11.00 5.80
C ALA A 365 -1.79 -11.99 4.76
N ASN A 366 -1.61 -11.68 3.47
CA ASN A 366 -2.10 -12.50 2.38
C ASN A 366 -1.10 -12.57 1.21
N ALA A 367 -0.82 -13.77 0.71
CA ALA A 367 0.04 -13.96 -0.46
C ALA A 367 -0.75 -13.77 -1.76
N TYR A 368 -0.35 -12.79 -2.57
CA TYR A 368 -1.09 -12.39 -3.75
C TYR A 368 -1.25 -13.52 -4.77
N GLY A 369 -2.50 -13.86 -5.11
CA GLY A 369 -2.82 -14.85 -6.15
C GLY A 369 -2.75 -16.30 -5.68
N ALA A 370 -2.41 -16.53 -4.41
CA ALA A 370 -2.75 -17.77 -3.72
C ALA A 370 -4.19 -17.65 -3.18
N ASN A 371 -4.95 -18.75 -3.26
CA ASN A 371 -6.23 -18.85 -2.57
C ASN A 371 -5.95 -19.37 -1.15
N ASP A 372 -6.75 -18.92 -0.17
CA ASP A 372 -6.75 -19.42 1.22
C ASP A 372 -5.46 -19.23 2.03
N SER A 373 -4.46 -18.52 1.49
CA SER A 373 -3.24 -18.16 2.22
C SER A 373 -3.46 -16.86 3.03
N GLU A 374 -4.26 -16.93 4.08
CA GLU A 374 -4.50 -15.81 5.00
C GLU A 374 -3.92 -16.10 6.39
N PHE A 375 -3.06 -15.20 6.87
CA PHE A 375 -2.53 -15.19 8.23
C PHE A 375 -3.21 -14.06 8.99
N ASN A 376 -3.71 -14.35 10.20
CA ASN A 376 -4.40 -13.38 11.05
C ASN A 376 -4.03 -13.62 12.51
N VAL A 377 -3.52 -12.59 13.19
CA VAL A 377 -3.15 -12.69 14.62
C VAL A 377 -3.33 -11.36 15.35
N MET A 378 -3.71 -11.40 16.62
CA MET A 378 -3.66 -10.23 17.51
C MET A 378 -2.25 -10.11 18.11
N THR A 379 -1.64 -8.93 18.01
CA THR A 379 -0.33 -8.65 18.60
C THR A 379 -0.34 -7.42 19.51
N THR A 380 0.48 -7.43 20.56
CA THR A 380 0.65 -6.31 21.49
C THR A 380 2.00 -5.64 21.27
N ILE A 381 1.99 -4.32 21.04
CA ILE A 381 3.18 -3.50 20.88
C ILE A 381 3.52 -2.85 22.23
N MET A 382 4.75 -3.07 22.71
CA MET A 382 5.23 -2.58 24.00
C MET A 382 6.19 -1.40 23.86
N GLU A 383 6.24 -0.52 24.87
CA GLU A 383 7.09 0.67 24.88
C GLU A 383 8.57 0.33 24.62
N GLY A 384 9.18 1.03 23.66
CA GLY A 384 10.62 0.99 23.39
C GLY A 384 11.17 -0.38 22.99
N SER A 385 10.30 -1.34 22.70
CA SER A 385 10.63 -2.75 22.48
C SER A 385 10.29 -3.17 21.05
N ALA A 386 11.03 -4.14 20.53
CA ALA A 386 10.66 -4.87 19.32
C ALA A 386 9.76 -6.05 19.68
N THR A 387 8.53 -6.03 19.18
CA THR A 387 7.65 -7.19 19.14
C THR A 387 8.02 -7.97 17.87
N LEU A 388 8.64 -9.14 18.06
CA LEU A 388 8.99 -10.05 16.97
C LEU A 388 7.76 -10.86 16.56
N LEU A 389 7.44 -10.85 15.28
CA LEU A 389 6.38 -11.66 14.67
C LEU A 389 6.84 -12.12 13.29
N ASP A 390 7.06 -13.43 13.13
CA ASP A 390 7.35 -14.01 11.82
C ASP A 390 6.03 -14.53 11.21
N ILE A 391 5.81 -14.20 9.93
CA ILE A 391 4.58 -14.53 9.21
C ILE A 391 4.87 -15.71 8.29
N GLU A 392 4.29 -16.87 8.61
CA GLU A 392 4.36 -18.06 7.77
C GLU A 392 3.01 -18.29 7.07
N LEU A 393 3.03 -18.33 5.73
CA LEU A 393 1.87 -18.54 4.87
C LEU A 393 2.06 -19.83 4.09
N GLU A 394 1.05 -20.68 4.03
CA GLU A 394 1.06 -21.86 3.16
C GLU A 394 0.18 -21.62 1.93
N VAL A 395 0.70 -21.95 0.74
CA VAL A 395 -0.08 -21.95 -0.50
C VAL A 395 -0.44 -23.41 -0.80
N GLN A 396 -1.74 -23.72 -0.80
CA GLN A 396 -2.20 -25.04 -1.23
C GLN A 396 -1.80 -25.29 -2.69
N GLY A 397 -0.80 -26.14 -2.88
CA GLY A 397 -0.55 -26.75 -4.18
C GLY A 397 -1.70 -27.67 -4.55
N ASP A 398 -2.12 -27.63 -5.81
CA ASP A 398 -3.15 -28.52 -6.36
C ASP A 398 -2.63 -29.96 -6.44
N ASN A 399 -2.55 -30.68 -5.30
CA ASN A 399 -2.55 -32.14 -5.14
C ASN A 399 -2.40 -32.59 -3.67
N ASP A 400 -3.16 -33.63 -3.29
CA ASP A 400 -2.94 -34.50 -2.13
C ASP A 400 -1.57 -35.21 -2.17
N GLN A 401 -0.49 -34.52 -1.87
CA GLN A 401 0.75 -35.14 -1.41
C GLN A 401 1.37 -34.31 -0.29
N ALA A 402 1.45 -34.93 0.89
CA ALA A 402 2.38 -34.53 1.94
C ALA A 402 3.82 -34.57 1.38
N GLN A 403 4.26 -33.44 0.82
CA GLN A 403 5.66 -33.21 0.49
C GLN A 403 6.39 -33.11 1.82
N ASN A 404 7.29 -34.06 2.04
CA ASN A 404 8.06 -34.18 3.26
C ASN A 404 9.02 -32.99 3.32
N ASP A 405 8.60 -31.94 4.04
CA ASP A 405 9.28 -30.65 4.09
C ASP A 405 10.75 -30.86 4.45
N ARG A 406 11.65 -30.37 3.60
CA ARG A 406 13.08 -30.59 3.83
C ARG A 406 13.47 -29.83 5.09
N GLN A 407 14.05 -30.54 6.06
CA GLN A 407 14.53 -29.89 7.27
C GLN A 407 16.02 -29.57 7.14
N GLU A 408 16.38 -28.35 7.50
CA GLU A 408 17.75 -27.88 7.63
C GLU A 408 18.16 -27.85 9.11
N ALA A 409 19.42 -28.15 9.36
CA ALA A 409 20.01 -27.97 10.68
C ALA A 409 20.37 -26.50 10.88
N ILE A 410 19.98 -25.96 12.03
CA ILE A 410 20.28 -24.60 12.48
C ILE A 410 20.91 -24.69 13.87
N CYS A 411 21.94 -23.90 14.12
CA CYS A 411 22.48 -23.65 15.44
C CYS A 411 21.75 -22.46 16.09
N HIS A 412 20.85 -22.74 17.03
CA HIS A 412 20.17 -21.72 17.83
C HIS A 412 20.84 -21.61 19.20
N LYS A 413 21.62 -20.54 19.42
CA LYS A 413 22.27 -20.22 20.71
C LYS A 413 23.07 -21.39 21.35
N GLY A 414 23.66 -22.25 20.52
CA GLY A 414 24.46 -23.41 20.95
C GLY A 414 23.70 -24.75 21.00
N ASP A 415 22.39 -24.76 20.75
CA ASP A 415 21.58 -25.98 20.59
C ASP A 415 21.35 -26.28 19.08
N ASP A 416 21.60 -27.53 18.64
CA ASP A 416 21.26 -28.00 17.29
C ASP A 416 19.73 -28.18 17.16
N ILE A 417 19.07 -27.37 16.34
CA ILE A 417 17.65 -27.51 16.00
C ILE A 417 17.47 -27.90 14.52
N SER A 418 16.30 -28.45 14.20
CA SER A 418 15.94 -28.93 12.86
C SER A 418 14.64 -28.26 12.47
N VAL A 419 14.68 -27.39 11.46
CA VAL A 419 13.59 -26.50 11.04
C VAL A 419 13.30 -26.72 9.57
N SER A 420 12.11 -26.40 9.07
CA SER A 420 11.83 -26.49 7.63
C SER A 420 12.72 -25.53 6.83
N THR A 421 13.05 -25.89 5.58
CA THR A 421 13.81 -25.04 4.64
C THR A 421 13.19 -23.64 4.46
N SER A 422 11.87 -23.53 4.66
CA SER A 422 11.10 -22.29 4.65
C SER A 422 11.51 -21.36 5.80
N SER A 423 11.46 -21.84 7.04
CA SER A 423 11.68 -21.02 8.25
C SER A 423 13.16 -20.71 8.54
N VAL A 424 14.11 -21.30 7.79
CA VAL A 424 15.57 -20.99 7.89
C VAL A 424 15.84 -19.48 7.85
N SER A 425 15.19 -18.73 6.97
CA SER A 425 15.40 -17.28 6.85
C SER A 425 14.99 -16.51 8.10
N ALA A 426 13.93 -16.94 8.78
CA ALA A 426 13.51 -16.37 10.07
C ALA A 426 14.54 -16.66 11.16
N HIS A 427 14.96 -17.93 11.30
CA HIS A 427 15.99 -18.30 12.27
C HIS A 427 17.30 -17.52 12.11
N LEU A 428 17.81 -17.40 10.87
CA LEU A 428 19.02 -16.61 10.59
C LEU A 428 18.85 -15.12 10.94
N PHE A 429 17.66 -14.55 10.75
CA PHE A 429 17.35 -13.17 11.14
C PHE A 429 17.38 -12.97 12.66
N HIS A 430 16.93 -13.96 13.43
CA HIS A 430 16.96 -13.94 14.90
C HIS A 430 18.36 -14.24 15.50
N GLY A 431 19.40 -14.32 14.66
CA GLY A 431 20.79 -14.49 15.07
C GLY A 431 21.29 -15.94 15.11
N ASP A 432 20.53 -16.88 14.57
CA ASP A 432 20.95 -18.29 14.46
C ASP A 432 21.93 -18.50 13.29
N SER A 433 22.63 -19.63 13.27
CA SER A 433 23.57 -19.98 12.20
C SER A 433 23.13 -21.22 11.43
N LEU A 434 23.36 -21.26 10.12
CA LEU A 434 23.07 -22.44 9.28
C LEU A 434 24.09 -23.55 9.53
N GLY A 435 23.63 -24.79 9.62
CA GLY A 435 24.43 -25.95 10.01
C GLY A 435 24.34 -26.24 11.51
N ARG A 436 25.07 -27.25 11.97
CA ARG A 436 25.16 -27.57 13.40
C ARG A 436 26.10 -26.62 14.12
N CYS A 437 25.90 -26.46 15.42
CA CYS A 437 26.74 -25.63 16.29
C CYS A 437 28.22 -26.04 16.37
N ASN A 438 28.60 -27.17 15.76
CA ASN A 438 29.97 -27.70 15.77
C ASN A 438 30.49 -28.04 14.35
N ASP A 439 29.83 -27.55 13.28
CA ASP A 439 30.30 -27.77 11.91
C ASP A 439 31.46 -26.82 11.56
N GLU A 440 32.67 -27.16 12.06
CA GLU A 440 33.92 -26.50 11.71
C GLU A 440 34.33 -26.77 10.24
N GLU A 441 33.88 -25.94 9.28
CA GLU A 441 34.59 -25.75 7.99
C GLU A 441 35.36 -24.42 7.94
N GLY A 442 36.29 -24.31 8.87
CA GLY A 442 37.61 -23.65 8.77
C GLY A 442 37.79 -22.36 7.96
N SER A 443 38.10 -21.28 8.68
CA SER A 443 39.17 -20.36 8.24
C SER A 443 40.02 -19.81 9.41
N GLY A 444 41.28 -20.24 9.49
CA GLY A 444 42.40 -19.43 9.98
C GLY A 444 42.62 -19.26 11.50
N GLU A 445 43.38 -20.20 12.07
CA GLU A 445 44.37 -20.09 13.17
C GLU A 445 44.50 -18.78 14.00
N ASP A 446 44.51 -18.99 15.33
CA ASP A 446 45.25 -18.27 16.39
C ASP A 446 45.09 -16.75 16.57
N ASP A 447 44.51 -16.35 17.72
CA ASP A 447 45.38 -16.03 18.88
C ASP A 447 44.63 -16.06 20.23
N ASN A 448 45.35 -16.39 21.30
CA ASN A 448 44.79 -16.43 22.67
C ASN A 448 44.81 -15.03 23.30
N ASN A 449 43.72 -14.61 23.95
CA ASN A 449 43.83 -13.68 25.07
C ASN A 449 42.70 -13.83 26.09
N GLU A 450 43.03 -13.67 27.38
CA GLU A 450 42.14 -13.85 28.53
C GLU A 450 41.37 -12.56 28.88
N ASP A 451 40.33 -12.74 29.72
CA ASP A 451 39.63 -11.76 30.55
C ASP A 451 38.80 -10.63 29.89
N GLY A 452 37.47 -10.74 30.07
CA GLY A 452 36.49 -9.66 29.96
C GLY A 452 35.21 -10.03 30.72
N ASP A 453 34.88 -9.27 31.78
CA ASP A 453 33.64 -9.44 32.56
C ASP A 453 32.41 -9.11 31.70
N ASP A 454 31.55 -10.10 31.43
CA ASP A 454 30.18 -9.86 30.96
C ASP A 454 29.17 -10.02 32.09
N VAL A 455 28.39 -8.96 32.31
CA VAL A 455 27.37 -8.88 33.36
C VAL A 455 26.14 -9.67 32.90
N GLU A 456 25.85 -10.78 33.58
CA GLU A 456 24.64 -11.57 33.32
C GLU A 456 23.36 -10.74 33.52
N ASP A 457 22.65 -10.41 32.44
CA ASP A 457 21.25 -9.98 32.51
C ASP A 457 20.34 -11.19 32.76
N GLN A 458 20.00 -11.39 34.03
CA GLN A 458 19.31 -12.60 34.51
C GLN A 458 17.82 -12.72 34.14
N ASN A 459 17.33 -11.95 33.15
CA ASN A 459 15.98 -12.13 32.58
C ASN A 459 15.94 -12.97 31.30
N ASN A 460 17.04 -13.13 30.55
CA ASN A 460 17.03 -13.82 29.24
C ASN A 460 17.39 -15.33 29.32
N THR A 461 17.62 -15.88 30.52
CA THR A 461 18.06 -17.27 30.73
C THR A 461 16.96 -18.24 31.20
N LYS A 462 15.73 -17.76 31.42
CA LYS A 462 14.59 -18.64 31.74
C LYS A 462 14.02 -19.22 30.46
N LYS A 463 14.26 -20.52 30.25
CA LYS A 463 13.49 -21.32 29.29
C LYS A 463 12.10 -21.62 29.88
N GLU A 464 11.06 -21.43 29.09
CA GLU A 464 9.67 -21.80 29.38
C GLU A 464 9.32 -23.06 28.55
N THR A 465 8.44 -23.92 29.05
CA THR A 465 8.03 -25.14 28.34
C THR A 465 6.69 -24.90 27.65
N ILE A 466 6.58 -25.29 26.38
CA ILE A 466 5.35 -25.18 25.60
C ILE A 466 5.05 -26.49 24.85
N CYS A 467 3.78 -26.71 24.53
CA CYS A 467 3.32 -27.71 23.59
C CYS A 467 3.11 -27.06 22.22
N HIS A 468 3.90 -27.48 21.24
CA HIS A 468 3.82 -27.00 19.86
C HIS A 468 3.46 -28.16 18.94
N LYS A 469 2.30 -28.11 18.28
CA LYS A 469 1.80 -29.15 17.35
C LYS A 469 1.99 -30.58 17.91
N GLY A 470 1.54 -30.81 19.15
CA GLY A 470 1.65 -32.09 19.86
C GLY A 470 3.06 -32.47 20.36
N LYS A 471 4.06 -31.58 20.24
CA LYS A 471 5.44 -31.80 20.69
C LYS A 471 5.85 -30.82 21.80
N THR A 472 6.26 -31.37 22.94
CA THR A 472 6.81 -30.56 24.05
C THR A 472 8.18 -30.00 23.67
N ILE A 473 8.34 -28.68 23.70
CA ILE A 473 9.60 -27.97 23.44
C ILE A 473 9.89 -26.94 24.56
N SER A 474 11.13 -26.45 24.62
CA SER A 474 11.54 -25.43 25.60
C SER A 474 12.16 -24.23 24.90
N ILE A 475 11.51 -23.08 25.03
CA ILE A 475 11.81 -21.83 24.33
C ILE A 475 12.26 -20.75 25.32
N SER A 476 12.84 -19.62 24.88
CA SER A 476 13.08 -18.50 25.79
C SER A 476 11.77 -17.86 26.24
N LYS A 477 11.71 -17.34 27.47
CA LYS A 477 10.51 -16.65 27.97
C LYS A 477 10.06 -15.49 27.08
N SER A 478 10.98 -14.85 26.36
CA SER A 478 10.69 -13.80 25.36
C SER A 478 9.92 -14.30 24.14
N ALA A 479 10.08 -15.57 23.75
CA ALA A 479 9.41 -16.15 22.59
C ALA A 479 8.01 -16.71 22.94
N VAL A 480 7.67 -16.83 24.22
CA VAL A 480 6.39 -17.42 24.68
C VAL A 480 5.18 -16.70 24.11
N SER A 481 5.20 -15.36 24.05
CA SER A 481 4.09 -14.59 23.49
C SER A 481 3.90 -14.82 21.98
N ALA A 482 4.99 -14.98 21.22
CA ALA A 482 4.91 -15.29 19.79
C ALA A 482 4.38 -16.70 19.56
N HIS A 483 4.89 -17.69 20.31
CA HIS A 483 4.42 -19.08 20.23
C HIS A 483 2.94 -19.24 20.64
N ILE A 484 2.47 -18.57 21.70
CA ILE A 484 1.04 -18.53 22.04
C ILE A 484 0.23 -17.90 20.90
N GLY A 485 0.74 -16.84 20.28
CA GLY A 485 0.13 -16.23 19.09
C GLY A 485 0.07 -17.15 17.87
N HIS A 486 0.85 -18.24 17.85
CA HIS A 486 0.88 -19.26 16.79
C HIS A 486 0.09 -20.54 17.20
N GLY A 487 -0.69 -20.48 18.30
CA GLY A 487 -1.52 -21.59 18.78
C GLY A 487 -0.85 -22.52 19.81
N ASP A 488 0.37 -22.23 20.26
CA ASP A 488 1.08 -23.10 21.21
C ASP A 488 0.66 -22.86 22.67
N VAL A 489 0.52 -23.93 23.44
CA VAL A 489 0.06 -23.86 24.85
C VAL A 489 1.26 -23.90 25.83
N VAL A 490 1.23 -23.08 26.88
CA VAL A 490 2.27 -23.12 27.93
C VAL A 490 2.10 -24.35 28.83
N GLY A 491 3.02 -25.29 28.71
CA GLY A 491 2.97 -26.58 29.37
C GLY A 491 3.69 -27.66 28.57
N SER A 492 3.65 -28.90 29.05
CA SER A 492 4.03 -30.07 28.26
C SER A 492 2.79 -30.69 27.63
N CYS A 493 2.88 -31.27 26.44
CA CYS A 493 1.75 -31.93 25.79
C CYS A 493 1.16 -33.11 26.61
N GLU A 494 1.87 -33.63 27.63
CA GLU A 494 1.34 -34.64 28.54
C GLU A 494 0.34 -34.09 29.59
N SER A 495 0.19 -32.77 29.76
CA SER A 495 -0.75 -32.16 30.72
C SER A 495 -2.10 -31.79 30.13
N HIS A 496 -2.27 -31.93 28.82
CA HIS A 496 -3.46 -31.56 28.08
C HIS A 496 -3.97 -32.79 27.32
N THR A 497 -5.27 -33.07 27.43
CA THR A 497 -5.90 -34.13 26.64
C THR A 497 -6.44 -33.49 25.37
N ASP A 498 -6.28 -34.18 24.26
CA ASP A 498 -6.93 -33.91 22.98
C ASP A 498 -7.80 -35.16 22.74
N SER A 499 -9.11 -35.01 22.92
CA SER A 499 -10.05 -36.14 23.01
C SER A 499 -10.59 -36.61 21.65
N ASP A 500 -10.53 -35.78 20.61
CA ASP A 500 -10.99 -36.13 19.26
C ASP A 500 -9.91 -36.13 18.17
N GLY A 501 -8.74 -35.54 18.45
CA GLY A 501 -7.55 -35.59 17.62
C GLY A 501 -7.41 -34.45 16.61
N ASP A 502 -8.05 -33.30 16.84
CA ASP A 502 -8.00 -32.12 15.97
C ASP A 502 -6.74 -31.24 16.17
N GLY A 503 -5.93 -31.55 17.18
CA GLY A 503 -4.67 -30.85 17.47
C GLY A 503 -4.79 -29.70 18.47
N LEU A 504 -5.99 -29.39 18.95
CA LEU A 504 -6.25 -28.56 20.11
C LEU A 504 -6.49 -29.42 21.35
N ALA A 505 -6.51 -28.79 22.52
CA ALA A 505 -6.67 -29.49 23.79
C ALA A 505 -8.04 -29.20 24.40
N ASP A 506 -8.64 -30.20 25.06
CA ASP A 506 -9.96 -30.18 25.72
C ASP A 506 -10.20 -28.98 26.66
N ASP A 507 -9.14 -28.27 27.11
CA ASP A 507 -9.22 -27.10 27.99
C ASP A 507 -9.12 -25.73 27.27
N VAL A 508 -8.86 -25.72 25.97
CA VAL A 508 -8.89 -24.54 25.07
C VAL A 508 -9.74 -24.74 23.81
N ASP A 509 -10.22 -25.96 23.58
CA ASP A 509 -11.09 -26.36 22.50
C ASP A 509 -12.58 -26.06 22.83
N ASN A 510 -13.29 -25.45 21.88
CA ASN A 510 -14.73 -25.15 21.96
C ASN A 510 -15.64 -26.31 21.54
N CYS A 511 -15.11 -27.40 20.96
CA CYS A 511 -15.80 -28.70 20.80
C CYS A 511 -14.95 -29.93 21.23
N PRO A 512 -14.63 -30.13 22.54
CA PRO A 512 -13.74 -31.19 23.08
C PRO A 512 -14.02 -32.68 22.79
N ASN A 513 -14.89 -33.02 21.85
CA ASN A 513 -15.22 -34.38 21.42
C ASN A 513 -15.61 -34.48 19.92
N ASP A 514 -15.65 -33.36 19.18
CA ASP A 514 -16.20 -33.24 17.83
C ASP A 514 -15.33 -32.35 16.92
N SER A 515 -14.05 -32.75 16.78
CA SER A 515 -12.98 -32.27 15.88
C SER A 515 -13.31 -31.10 14.96
N ASN A 516 -12.76 -29.93 15.28
CA ASN A 516 -12.99 -28.68 14.59
C ASN A 516 -11.77 -27.74 14.69
N GLU A 517 -10.66 -28.11 14.04
CA GLU A 517 -9.33 -27.44 14.12
C GLU A 517 -9.37 -25.89 13.97
N GLN A 518 -10.40 -25.37 13.30
CA GLN A 518 -10.62 -23.94 13.01
C GLN A 518 -11.41 -23.19 14.10
N GLN A 519 -11.93 -23.87 15.11
CA GLN A 519 -12.61 -23.30 16.30
C GLN A 519 -13.71 -22.29 15.99
N SER A 520 -14.44 -22.51 14.89
CA SER A 520 -15.52 -21.63 14.45
C SER A 520 -16.61 -21.54 15.53
N ASP A 521 -16.86 -20.34 16.02
CA ASP A 521 -17.90 -19.95 16.98
C ASP A 521 -18.49 -18.63 16.44
N ILE A 522 -19.58 -18.75 15.68
CA ILE A 522 -20.13 -17.60 14.91
C ILE A 522 -20.91 -16.62 15.81
N ASP A 523 -21.46 -17.06 16.94
CA ASP A 523 -22.26 -16.21 17.83
C ASP A 523 -21.57 -15.80 19.14
N GLY A 524 -20.39 -16.37 19.43
CA GLY A 524 -19.44 -15.93 20.44
C GLY A 524 -19.76 -16.41 21.86
N ASP A 525 -20.43 -17.56 21.99
CA ASP A 525 -20.89 -18.09 23.28
C ASP A 525 -19.85 -19.00 23.98
N GLY A 526 -18.81 -19.44 23.24
CA GLY A 526 -17.74 -20.32 23.72
C GLY A 526 -17.96 -21.81 23.43
N ILE A 527 -18.99 -22.17 22.67
CA ILE A 527 -19.23 -23.50 22.09
C ILE A 527 -19.00 -23.39 20.58
N GLY A 528 -18.34 -24.38 19.97
CA GLY A 528 -18.07 -24.35 18.53
C GLY A 528 -19.27 -24.76 17.67
N ASP A 529 -19.36 -24.21 16.45
CA ASP A 529 -20.43 -24.46 15.46
C ASP A 529 -20.62 -25.95 15.09
N GLN A 530 -19.65 -26.82 15.42
CA GLN A 530 -19.75 -28.28 15.18
C GLN A 530 -20.48 -29.03 16.30
N CYS A 531 -20.60 -28.45 17.50
CA CYS A 531 -21.11 -29.11 18.70
C CYS A 531 -22.30 -28.39 19.39
N ASP A 532 -22.83 -27.30 18.81
CA ASP A 532 -24.10 -26.61 19.16
C ASP A 532 -25.37 -27.36 18.66
#